data_AF-A0A097GTX9-F1
#
_entry.id   AF-A0A097GTX9-F1
#
_cell.length_a   1.000
_cell.length_b   1.000
_cell.length_c   1.000
_cell.angle_alpha   90.00
_cell.angle_beta   90.00
_cell.angle_gamma   90.00
#
_symmetry.space_group_name_H-M   'P 1'
#
loop_
_entity.id
_entity.type
_entity.pdbx_description
1 polymer ?
#
loop_
_entity_poly.entity_id
_entity_poly.type
_entity_poly.pdbx_seq_one_letter_code
_entity_poly.pdbx_strand_id
1 'polypeptide(L)' 'GYYDAGDHVKFGFPMAFTATMLAWGLIDFESGYSSAGQLEYGRAALKWATDYFIKCHTSATEFYGQVG' A
#
# COMPACT_ATOMS: atom_id res chain seq x y z
N GLY A 1 5.32 1.03 -4.90
CA GLY A 1 5.78 0.06 -3.88
C GLY A 1 6.82 0.73 -3.01
N TYR A 2 6.91 0.32 -1.74
CA TYR A 2 7.73 0.97 -0.70
C TYR A 2 8.95 0.13 -0.33
N TYR A 3 10.02 0.79 0.12
CA TYR A 3 11.03 0.12 0.95
C TYR A 3 10.43 -0.12 2.34
N ASP A 4 10.82 -1.23 2.98
CA ASP A 4 10.12 -1.74 4.15
C ASP A 4 10.41 -0.91 5.42
N ALA A 5 11.68 -0.67 5.71
CA ALA A 5 12.09 0.03 6.91
C ALA A 5 13.21 1.05 6.61
N GLY A 6 14.39 0.89 7.24
CA GLY A 6 15.58 1.70 6.98
C GLY A 6 16.49 1.13 5.89
N ASP A 7 16.08 0.04 5.26
CA ASP A 7 16.78 -0.64 4.17
C ASP A 7 16.10 -0.35 2.82
N HIS A 8 16.46 -1.13 1.79
CA HIS A 8 15.93 -0.99 0.43
C HIS A 8 15.22 -2.25 -0.06
N VAL A 9 14.99 -3.24 0.80
CA VAL A 9 14.25 -4.43 0.41
C VAL A 9 12.75 -4.09 0.41
N LYS A 10 12.06 -4.62 -0.59
CA LYS A 10 10.62 -4.49 -0.76
C LYS A 10 9.98 -5.79 -0.32
N PHE A 11 9.78 -5.95 0.99
CA PHE A 11 9.10 -7.10 1.56
C PHE A 11 7.59 -7.01 1.30
N GLY A 12 7.04 -7.91 0.47
CA GLY A 12 5.65 -7.86 0.05
C GLY A 12 4.65 -8.08 1.19
N PHE A 13 4.99 -8.93 2.17
CA PHE A 13 4.09 -9.24 3.28
C PHE A 13 3.80 -8.04 4.21
N PRO A 14 4.81 -7.36 4.80
CA PRO A 14 4.56 -6.16 5.60
C PRO A 14 3.99 -5.00 4.76
N MET A 15 4.39 -4.84 3.49
CA MET A 15 3.79 -3.83 2.62
C MET A 15 2.28 -4.06 2.39
N ALA A 16 1.86 -5.31 2.21
CA ALA A 16 0.45 -5.67 2.02
C ALA A 16 -0.37 -5.40 3.30
N PHE A 17 0.20 -5.71 4.47
CA PHE A 17 -0.40 -5.38 5.76
C PHE A 17 -0.58 -3.87 5.93
N THR A 18 0.46 -3.07 5.66
CA THR A 18 0.40 -1.61 5.74
C THR A 18 -0.65 -1.02 4.81
N ALA A 19 -0.73 -1.49 3.56
CA ALA A 19 -1.76 -1.05 2.62
C ALA A 19 -3.18 -1.40 3.12
N THR A 20 -3.35 -2.58 3.70
CA THR A 20 -4.64 -3.01 4.27
C THR A 20 -5.06 -2.12 5.44
N MET A 21 -4.15 -1.85 6.38
CA MET A 21 -4.44 -1.00 7.54
C MET A 21 -4.74 0.45 7.14
N LEU A 22 -4.01 0.99 6.16
CA LEU A 22 -4.28 2.33 5.63
C LEU A 22 -5.66 2.40 4.95
N ALA A 23 -6.01 1.40 4.14
CA ALA A 23 -7.31 1.34 3.48
C ALA A 23 -8.45 1.24 4.49
N TRP A 24 -8.31 0.39 5.49
CA TRP A 24 -9.29 0.27 6.56
C TRP A 24 -9.45 1.60 7.30
N GLY A 25 -8.35 2.26 7.69
CA GLY A 25 -8.42 3.58 8.32
C GLY A 25 -9.15 4.63 7.47
N LEU A 26 -8.87 4.68 6.16
CA LEU A 26 -9.56 5.61 5.25
C LEU A 26 -11.07 5.31 5.12
N ILE A 27 -11.49 4.06 5.23
CA ILE A 27 -12.91 3.67 5.22
C ILE A 27 -13.59 4.09 6.52
N ASP A 28 -13.04 3.71 7.67
CA ASP A 28 -13.69 3.91 8.96
C ASP A 28 -13.68 5.38 9.40
N PHE A 29 -12.67 6.15 8.99
CA PHE A 29 -12.43 7.51 9.48
C PHE A 29 -12.35 8.56 8.36
N GLU A 30 -13.03 8.34 7.23
CA GLU A 30 -12.96 9.22 6.04
C GLU A 30 -13.16 10.71 6.37
N SER A 31 -14.10 11.05 7.27
CA SER A 31 -14.36 12.42 7.69
C SER A 31 -13.18 13.05 8.44
N GLY A 32 -12.46 12.27 9.24
CA GLY A 32 -11.23 12.69 9.91
C GLY A 32 -10.13 13.02 8.91
N TYR A 33 -9.89 12.12 7.94
CA TYR A 33 -8.93 12.37 6.87
C TYR A 33 -9.31 13.56 5.99
N SER A 34 -10.61 13.73 5.69
CA SER A 34 -11.11 14.85 4.89
C SER A 34 -10.91 16.18 5.60
N SER A 35 -11.29 16.28 6.87
CA SER A 35 -11.15 17.50 7.66
C SER A 35 -9.68 17.88 7.91
N ALA A 36 -8.78 16.89 7.98
CA ALA A 36 -7.34 17.11 8.05
C ALA A 36 -6.69 17.42 6.69
N GLY A 37 -7.45 17.41 5.58
CA GLY A 37 -6.92 17.57 4.22
C GLY A 37 -5.99 16.44 3.78
N GLN A 38 -6.07 15.26 4.41
CA GLN A 38 -5.20 14.10 4.18
C GLN A 38 -5.83 13.00 3.33
N LEU A 39 -7.13 13.08 3.02
CA LEU A 39 -7.85 12.02 2.30
C LEU A 39 -7.19 11.67 0.95
N GLU A 40 -6.89 12.67 0.12
CA GLU A 40 -6.29 12.44 -1.19
C GLU A 40 -4.85 11.94 -1.10
N TYR A 41 -4.08 12.36 -0.09
CA TYR A 41 -2.74 11.82 0.16
C TYR A 41 -2.80 10.34 0.58
N GLY A 42 -3.77 9.97 1.42
CA GLY A 42 -4.01 8.56 1.79
C GLY A 42 -4.38 7.70 0.59
N ARG A 43 -5.29 8.20 -0.27
CA ARG A 43 -5.67 7.53 -1.53
C ARG A 43 -4.47 7.39 -2.47
N ALA A 44 -3.62 8.40 -2.59
CA ALA A 44 -2.40 8.35 -3.38
C ALA A 44 -1.40 7.33 -2.84
N ALA A 45 -1.23 7.23 -1.53
CA ALA A 45 -0.36 6.23 -0.90
C ALA A 45 -0.86 4.80 -1.15
N LEU A 46 -2.16 4.56 -1.03
CA LEU A 46 -2.76 3.26 -1.40
C LEU A 46 -2.51 2.94 -2.87
N LYS A 47 -2.75 3.91 -3.76
CA LYS A 47 -2.49 3.74 -5.20
C LYS A 47 -1.04 3.35 -5.46
N TRP A 48 -0.07 3.96 -4.77
CA TRP A 48 1.34 3.64 -4.94
C TRP A 48 1.69 2.20 -4.52
N ALA A 49 1.06 1.69 -3.46
CA ALA A 49 1.20 0.31 -3.02
C ALA A 49 0.52 -0.66 -3.99
N THR A 50 -0.74 -0.40 -4.36
CA THR A 50 -1.54 -1.30 -5.19
C THR A 50 -1.09 -1.33 -6.65
N ASP A 51 -0.66 -0.21 -7.23
CA ASP A 51 -0.03 -0.19 -8.57
C ASP A 51 1.21 -1.10 -8.60
N TYR A 52 1.94 -1.20 -7.49
CA TYR A 52 3.06 -2.14 -7.37
C TYR A 52 2.59 -3.58 -7.26
N PHE A 53 1.57 -3.89 -6.46
CA PHE A 53 1.01 -5.25 -6.38
C PHE A 53 0.42 -5.72 -7.70
N ILE A 54 -0.22 -4.84 -8.48
CA ILE A 54 -0.67 -5.15 -9.84
C ILE A 54 0.51 -5.54 -10.73
N LYS A 55 1.65 -4.84 -10.63
CA LYS A 55 2.87 -5.22 -11.37
C LYS A 55 3.48 -6.53 -10.88
N CYS A 56 3.32 -6.86 -9.59
CA CYS A 56 3.82 -8.11 -9.01
C CYS A 56 2.95 -9.32 -9.36
N HIS A 57 1.66 -9.14 -9.66
CA HIS A 57 0.74 -10.20 -10.06
C HIS A 57 0.77 -10.37 -11.59
N THR A 58 1.73 -11.15 -12.08
CA THR A 58 2.04 -11.28 -13.51
C THR A 58 1.16 -12.30 -14.25
N SER A 59 0.53 -13.22 -13.51
CA SER A 59 -0.49 -14.14 -14.03
C SER A 59 -1.42 -14.58 -12.89
N ALA A 60 -2.51 -15.30 -13.20
CA ALA A 60 -3.55 -15.67 -12.24
C ALA A 60 -3.00 -16.30 -10.94
N THR A 61 -1.92 -17.07 -11.01
CA THR A 61 -1.32 -17.80 -9.88
C THR A 61 0.17 -17.48 -9.69
N GLU A 62 0.66 -16.36 -10.23
CA GLU A 62 2.07 -15.93 -10.08
C GLU A 62 2.13 -14.56 -9.42
N PHE A 63 2.95 -14.44 -8.37
CA PHE A 63 3.11 -13.21 -7.62
C PHE A 63 4.54 -13.01 -7.11
N TYR A 64 5.13 -11.86 -7.42
CA TYR A 64 6.43 -11.44 -6.88
C TYR A 64 6.28 -10.95 -5.43
N GLY A 65 6.63 -11.82 -4.46
CA GLY A 65 6.52 -11.53 -3.03
C GLY A 65 7.62 -10.63 -2.45
N GLN A 66 8.76 -10.46 -3.13
CA GLN A 66 9.89 -9.67 -2.62
C GLN A 66 10.79 -9.16 -3.76
N VAL A 67 11.40 -7.98 -3.58
CA VAL A 67 12.51 -7.46 -4.39
C VAL A 67 13.59 -6.93 -3.45
N GLY A 68 14.83 -7.39 -3.58
CA GLY A 68 15.96 -6.99 -2.75
C GLY A 68 17.27 -7.28 -3.46
#